data_AF-A0A0F8X962-F1
#
_entry.id   AF-A0A0F8X962-F1
#
_cell.length_a   1.000
_cell.length_b   1.000
_cell.length_c   1.000
_cell.angle_alpha   90.00
_cell.angle_beta   90.00
_cell.angle_gamma   90.00
#
_symmetry.space_group_name_H-M   'P 1'
#
loop_
_entity.id
_entity.type
_entity.pdbx_description
1 polymer ?
#
loop_
_entity_poly.entity_id
_entity_poly.type
_entity_poly.pdbx_seq_one_letter_code
_entity_poly.pdbx_strand_id
1 'polypeptide(L)'
;MAKIAFILLCHKDPDAIIQQAQRLTAAGDCMSIHFDARAKPEDFARIRAALADNPNVTFARKRLRCGWGEWSLVGATLLAIEAALDAFPRATHFYMVSGDCMAIKSAEYAHEFLDADDADYIESFDYFESGWIKTGFKEERLIYRHFFNERTRKWLFYRSFELQRWLGLTRAVPADLQMMIGSQWWCLRRRTIEWIVAFTRERPDVMRFFRSTWIPDETFFQTLVRHLVPLTPAVLLLVPLT
;
A
#
# COMPACT_ATOMS: atom_id res chain seq x y z
N MET A 1 4.53 -23.70 4.21
CA MET A 1 4.39 -23.44 2.77
C MET A 1 3.69 -22.13 2.62
N ALA A 2 4.42 -21.17 2.08
CA ALA A 2 3.96 -19.81 1.91
C ALA A 2 2.73 -19.81 1.00
N LYS A 3 1.74 -19.02 1.37
CA LYS A 3 0.58 -18.75 0.54
C LYS A 3 0.39 -17.24 0.46
N ILE A 4 0.49 -16.70 -0.74
CA ILE A 4 0.53 -15.27 -0.99
C ILE A 4 -0.89 -14.78 -1.25
N ALA A 5 -1.30 -13.72 -0.56
CA ALA A 5 -2.43 -12.89 -0.93
C ALA A 5 -1.92 -11.62 -1.62
N PHE A 6 -2.03 -11.58 -2.94
CA PHE A 6 -1.69 -10.39 -3.71
C PHE A 6 -2.72 -9.29 -3.44
N ILE A 7 -2.24 -8.11 -3.04
CA ILE A 7 -3.05 -6.90 -2.83
C ILE A 7 -2.90 -6.04 -4.08
N LEU A 8 -3.86 -6.14 -4.98
CA LEU A 8 -3.82 -5.52 -6.30
C LEU A 8 -4.56 -4.18 -6.30
N LEU A 9 -3.83 -3.09 -6.54
CA LEU A 9 -4.43 -1.79 -6.88
C LEU A 9 -4.37 -1.56 -8.39
N CYS A 10 -5.52 -1.34 -9.02
CA CYS A 10 -5.60 -1.11 -10.46
C CYS A 10 -6.71 -0.13 -10.84
N HIS A 11 -6.62 0.46 -12.04
CA HIS A 11 -7.51 1.53 -12.48
C HIS A 11 -7.80 1.54 -13.99
N LYS A 12 -7.26 0.59 -14.75
CA LYS A 12 -7.39 0.49 -16.22
C LYS A 12 -7.16 -0.96 -16.67
N ASP A 13 -7.38 -1.20 -17.96
CA ASP A 13 -7.05 -2.44 -18.68
C ASP A 13 -7.65 -3.71 -18.06
N PRO A 14 -8.98 -3.91 -18.16
CA PRO A 14 -9.65 -5.06 -17.56
C PRO A 14 -9.11 -6.40 -18.07
N ASP A 15 -8.67 -6.49 -19.33
CA ASP A 15 -8.15 -7.72 -19.92
C ASP A 15 -6.82 -8.11 -19.29
N ALA A 16 -5.90 -7.16 -19.11
CA ALA A 16 -4.65 -7.41 -18.41
C ALA A 16 -4.88 -7.82 -16.96
N ILE A 17 -5.80 -7.17 -16.24
CA ILE A 17 -6.12 -7.50 -14.85
C ILE A 17 -6.69 -8.92 -14.72
N ILE A 18 -7.61 -9.32 -15.60
CA ILE A 18 -8.18 -10.67 -15.60
C ILE A 18 -7.06 -11.70 -15.82
N GLN A 19 -6.20 -11.48 -16.81
CA GLN A 19 -5.08 -12.39 -17.09
C GLN A 19 -4.08 -12.47 -15.93
N GLN A 20 -3.73 -11.33 -15.32
CA GLN A 20 -2.83 -11.27 -14.17
C GLN A 20 -3.41 -12.04 -12.98
N ALA A 21 -4.70 -11.84 -12.68
CA ALA A 21 -5.39 -12.54 -11.61
C ALA A 21 -5.43 -14.05 -11.84
N GLN A 22 -5.78 -14.50 -13.05
CA GLN A 22 -5.81 -15.92 -13.40
C GLN A 22 -4.42 -16.56 -13.30
N ARG A 23 -3.38 -15.90 -13.80
CA ARG A 23 -2.00 -16.42 -13.76
C ARG A 23 -1.49 -16.57 -12.33
N LEU A 24 -1.64 -15.55 -11.50
CA LEU A 24 -1.14 -15.59 -10.12
C LEU A 24 -1.93 -16.55 -9.25
N THR A 25 -3.25 -16.66 -9.44
CA THR A 25 -4.08 -17.59 -8.65
C THR A 25 -4.01 -19.04 -9.13
N ALA A 26 -3.57 -19.31 -10.36
CA ALA A 26 -3.36 -20.67 -10.88
C ALA A 26 -2.27 -21.43 -10.09
N ALA A 27 -1.33 -20.72 -9.47
CA ALA A 27 -0.30 -21.29 -8.60
C ALA A 27 -0.81 -21.66 -7.18
N GLY A 28 -2.10 -21.46 -6.90
CA GLY A 28 -2.71 -21.74 -5.59
C GLY A 28 -2.68 -20.55 -4.61
N ASP A 29 -2.12 -19.41 -5.03
CA ASP A 29 -2.15 -18.13 -4.34
C ASP A 29 -3.51 -17.44 -4.47
N CYS A 30 -3.69 -16.36 -3.72
CA CYS A 30 -4.92 -15.58 -3.64
C CYS A 30 -4.70 -14.14 -4.09
N MET A 31 -5.78 -13.46 -4.45
CA MET A 31 -5.74 -12.06 -4.85
C MET A 31 -6.92 -11.28 -4.29
N SER A 32 -6.65 -10.11 -3.73
CA SER A 32 -7.65 -9.12 -3.37
C SER A 32 -7.49 -7.87 -4.22
N ILE A 33 -8.56 -7.53 -4.93
CA ILE A 33 -8.54 -6.50 -5.96
C ILE A 33 -9.27 -5.25 -5.47
N HIS A 34 -8.59 -4.11 -5.54
CA HIS A 34 -9.23 -2.80 -5.53
C HIS A 34 -9.11 -2.17 -6.92
N PHE A 35 -10.27 -1.96 -7.55
CA PHE A 35 -10.38 -1.27 -8.82
C PHE A 35 -10.89 0.16 -8.59
N ASP A 36 -10.10 1.16 -8.96
CA ASP A 36 -10.34 2.58 -8.67
C ASP A 36 -11.77 3.02 -9.03
N ALA A 37 -12.47 3.72 -8.14
CA ALA A 37 -13.82 4.26 -8.37
C ALA A 37 -13.90 5.37 -9.43
N ARG A 38 -12.77 5.90 -9.91
CA ARG A 38 -12.68 6.81 -11.06
C ARG A 38 -12.76 6.05 -12.39
N ALA A 39 -12.41 4.77 -12.41
CA ALA A 39 -12.47 3.95 -13.60
C ALA A 39 -13.92 3.59 -13.97
N LYS A 40 -14.13 3.27 -15.24
CA LYS A 40 -15.45 2.99 -15.83
C LYS A 40 -16.16 1.87 -15.05
N PRO A 41 -17.43 2.03 -14.64
CA PRO A 41 -18.20 0.98 -13.98
C PRO A 41 -18.26 -0.33 -14.79
N GLU A 42 -18.28 -0.23 -16.12
CA GLU A 42 -18.35 -1.35 -17.05
C GLU A 42 -17.07 -2.21 -16.99
N ASP A 43 -15.90 -1.58 -16.90
CA ASP A 43 -14.62 -2.29 -16.76
C ASP A 43 -14.59 -3.09 -15.45
N PHE A 44 -15.08 -2.49 -14.36
CA PHE A 44 -15.17 -3.20 -13.08
C PHE A 44 -16.16 -4.37 -13.14
N ALA A 45 -17.33 -4.17 -13.74
CA ALA A 45 -18.33 -5.22 -13.91
C ALA A 45 -17.77 -6.39 -14.73
N ARG A 46 -17.01 -6.09 -15.80
CA ARG A 46 -16.33 -7.08 -16.62
C ARG A 46 -15.31 -7.90 -15.83
N ILE A 47 -14.44 -7.25 -15.04
CA ILE A 47 -13.46 -7.95 -14.18
C ILE A 47 -14.17 -8.84 -13.18
N ARG A 48 -15.21 -8.32 -12.50
CA ARG A 48 -15.99 -9.11 -11.53
C ARG A 48 -16.65 -10.33 -12.15
N ALA A 49 -17.26 -10.17 -13.32
CA ALA A 49 -17.91 -11.28 -14.03
C ALA A 49 -16.90 -12.34 -14.45
N ALA A 50 -15.76 -11.93 -15.02
CA ALA A 50 -14.73 -12.85 -15.51
C ALA A 50 -14.01 -13.62 -14.39
N LEU A 51 -13.98 -13.09 -13.16
CA LEU A 51 -13.32 -13.71 -12.01
C LEU A 51 -14.33 -14.26 -10.98
N ALA A 52 -15.63 -14.28 -11.29
CA ALA A 52 -16.68 -14.66 -10.34
C ALA A 52 -16.52 -16.10 -9.80
N ASP A 53 -16.09 -17.01 -10.67
CA ASP A 53 -15.93 -18.44 -10.34
C ASP A 53 -14.54 -18.76 -9.76
N ASN A 54 -13.66 -17.78 -9.59
CA ASN A 54 -12.34 -18.00 -9.02
C ASN A 54 -12.37 -17.85 -7.49
N PRO A 55 -12.30 -18.96 -6.72
CA PRO A 55 -12.40 -18.92 -5.26
C PRO A 55 -11.18 -18.25 -4.58
N ASN A 56 -10.09 -18.06 -5.33
CA ASN A 56 -8.88 -17.39 -4.87
C ASN A 56 -8.89 -15.89 -5.19
N VAL A 57 -9.98 -15.32 -5.69
CA VAL A 57 -10.13 -13.89 -5.95
C VAL A 57 -11.21 -13.30 -5.06
N THR A 58 -10.90 -12.16 -4.44
CA THR A 58 -11.87 -11.31 -3.74
C THR A 58 -11.71 -9.86 -4.16
N PHE A 59 -12.67 -9.03 -3.79
CA PHE A 59 -12.68 -7.60 -4.11
C PHE A 59 -12.80 -6.79 -2.83
N ALA A 60 -12.09 -5.65 -2.79
CA ALA A 60 -12.25 -4.67 -1.74
C ALA A 60 -13.74 -4.27 -1.61
N ARG A 61 -14.27 -4.26 -0.38
CA ARG A 61 -15.69 -4.00 -0.10
C ARG A 61 -16.17 -2.65 -0.64
N LYS A 62 -15.25 -1.68 -0.77
CA LYS A 62 -15.51 -0.34 -1.27
C LYS A 62 -14.43 0.08 -2.26
N ARG A 63 -14.85 0.63 -3.40
CA ARG A 63 -13.96 1.32 -4.34
C ARG A 63 -13.75 2.75 -3.88
N LEU A 64 -12.49 3.18 -3.81
CA LEU A 64 -12.09 4.57 -3.52
C LEU A 64 -11.64 5.24 -4.81
N ARG A 65 -11.82 6.55 -4.88
CA ARG A 65 -11.31 7.38 -5.99
C ARG A 65 -9.85 7.72 -5.70
N CYS A 66 -8.91 6.97 -6.25
CA CYS A 66 -7.50 7.13 -5.90
C CYS A 66 -6.86 8.30 -6.65
N GLY A 67 -6.07 9.08 -5.93
CA GLY A 67 -5.26 10.15 -6.49
C GLY A 67 -3.80 9.91 -6.17
N TRP A 68 -2.92 10.20 -7.14
CA TRP A 68 -1.49 10.07 -6.92
C TRP A 68 -1.05 10.99 -5.77
N GLY A 69 -0.28 10.42 -4.83
CA GLY A 69 0.24 11.10 -3.65
C GLY A 69 -0.81 11.44 -2.58
N GLU A 70 -2.01 10.86 -2.67
CA GLU A 70 -3.08 11.06 -1.68
C GLU A 70 -3.25 9.87 -0.74
N TRP A 71 -3.86 10.13 0.42
CA TRP A 71 -4.35 9.11 1.34
C TRP A 71 -5.24 8.04 0.69
N SER A 72 -5.91 8.37 -0.40
CA SER A 72 -6.81 7.45 -1.09
C SER A 72 -6.12 6.16 -1.55
N LEU A 73 -4.81 6.20 -1.85
CA LEU A 73 -4.00 5.00 -2.14
C LEU A 73 -3.84 4.11 -0.90
N VAL A 74 -3.40 4.68 0.22
CA VAL A 74 -3.29 3.94 1.51
C VAL A 74 -4.64 3.37 1.93
N GLY A 75 -5.71 4.16 1.84
CA GLY A 75 -7.06 3.72 2.15
C GLY A 75 -7.56 2.58 1.24
N ALA A 76 -7.19 2.60 -0.04
CA ALA A 76 -7.52 1.53 -0.98
C ALA A 76 -6.76 0.24 -0.64
N THR A 77 -5.48 0.35 -0.32
CA THR A 77 -4.66 -0.76 0.16
C THR A 77 -5.26 -1.39 1.42
N LEU A 78 -5.62 -0.60 2.43
CA LEU A 78 -6.22 -1.11 3.66
C LEU A 78 -7.54 -1.84 3.40
N LEU A 79 -8.41 -1.33 2.53
CA LEU A 79 -9.66 -2.00 2.17
C LEU A 79 -9.44 -3.32 1.43
N ALA A 80 -8.41 -3.40 0.59
CA ALA A 80 -8.04 -4.63 -0.09
C ALA A 80 -7.40 -5.64 0.88
N ILE A 81 -6.57 -5.18 1.83
CA ILE A 81 -6.02 -6.00 2.91
C ILE A 81 -7.14 -6.60 3.77
N GLU A 82 -8.11 -5.80 4.20
CA GLU A 82 -9.24 -6.29 5.00
C GLU A 82 -10.02 -7.38 4.25
N ALA A 83 -10.33 -7.16 2.97
CA ALA A 83 -10.99 -8.16 2.14
C ALA A 83 -10.17 -9.44 1.97
N ALA A 84 -8.84 -9.34 1.86
CA ALA A 84 -7.94 -10.49 1.79
C ALA A 84 -7.88 -11.28 3.10
N LEU A 85 -7.78 -10.59 4.24
CA LEU A 85 -7.76 -11.22 5.56
C LEU A 85 -9.04 -12.03 5.82
N ASP A 86 -10.19 -11.46 5.45
CA ASP A 86 -11.50 -12.09 5.60
C ASP A 86 -11.65 -13.31 4.68
N ALA A 87 -11.28 -13.18 3.40
CA ALA A 87 -11.51 -14.22 2.40
C ALA A 87 -10.47 -15.36 2.46
N PHE A 88 -9.23 -15.07 2.88
CA PHE A 88 -8.10 -15.98 2.75
C PHE A 88 -7.44 -16.23 4.12
N PRO A 89 -8.06 -17.02 5.01
CA PRO A 89 -7.53 -17.30 6.35
C PRO A 89 -6.21 -18.07 6.33
N ARG A 90 -5.88 -18.74 5.20
CA ARG A 90 -4.63 -19.49 5.02
C ARG A 90 -3.51 -18.69 4.36
N ALA A 91 -3.75 -17.44 3.94
CA ALA A 91 -2.69 -16.60 3.40
C ALA A 91 -1.68 -16.25 4.50
N THR A 92 -0.41 -16.53 4.26
CA THR A 92 0.71 -16.29 5.19
C THR A 92 1.43 -14.99 4.88
N HIS A 93 1.43 -14.56 3.61
CA HIS A 93 2.09 -13.35 3.12
C HIS A 93 1.12 -12.50 2.31
N PHE A 94 1.30 -11.19 2.36
CA PHE A 94 0.50 -10.20 1.65
C PHE A 94 1.45 -9.40 0.78
N TYR A 95 1.24 -9.42 -0.53
CA TYR A 95 2.16 -8.80 -1.48
C TYR A 95 1.44 -7.72 -2.27
N MET A 96 1.82 -6.46 -2.04
CA MET A 96 1.27 -5.31 -2.77
C MET A 96 1.80 -5.25 -4.21
N VAL A 97 0.89 -5.19 -5.18
CA VAL A 97 1.19 -5.11 -6.62
C VAL A 97 0.24 -4.15 -7.33
N SER A 98 0.60 -3.73 -8.55
CA SER A 98 -0.28 -2.98 -9.45
C SER A 98 -0.61 -3.75 -10.71
N GLY A 99 -1.59 -3.23 -11.45
CA GLY A 99 -1.91 -3.74 -12.79
C GLY A 99 -0.77 -3.63 -13.81
N ASP A 100 0.22 -2.76 -13.55
CA ASP A 100 1.39 -2.60 -14.41
C ASP A 100 2.57 -3.50 -13.95
N CYS A 101 2.42 -4.29 -12.87
CA CYS A 101 3.45 -5.22 -12.37
C CYS A 101 3.42 -6.57 -13.11
N MET A 102 4.60 -7.13 -13.40
CA MET A 102 4.75 -8.46 -13.99
C MET A 102 5.72 -9.31 -13.18
N ALA A 103 5.37 -10.58 -12.98
CA ALA A 103 6.25 -11.52 -12.29
C ALA A 103 7.45 -11.88 -13.20
N ILE A 104 8.65 -11.78 -12.64
CA ILE A 104 9.91 -12.18 -13.29
C ILE A 104 10.50 -13.48 -12.73
N LYS A 105 9.87 -14.05 -11.70
CA LYS A 105 10.21 -15.33 -11.07
C LYS A 105 8.98 -16.25 -11.06
N SER A 106 9.21 -17.55 -10.95
CA SER A 106 8.12 -18.52 -10.84
C SER A 106 7.46 -18.46 -9.46
N ALA A 107 6.26 -19.03 -9.34
CA ALA A 107 5.57 -19.09 -8.06
C ALA A 107 6.31 -19.99 -7.07
N GLU A 108 6.89 -21.10 -7.54
CA GLU A 108 7.69 -22.02 -6.72
C GLU A 108 8.87 -21.28 -6.08
N TYR A 109 9.60 -20.49 -6.87
CA TYR A 109 10.70 -19.68 -6.35
C TYR A 109 10.22 -18.69 -5.28
N ALA A 110 9.09 -18.02 -5.51
CA ALA A 110 8.54 -17.08 -4.55
C ALA A 110 8.12 -17.77 -3.24
N HIS A 111 7.51 -18.96 -3.33
CA HIS A 111 7.12 -19.73 -2.15
C HIS A 111 8.34 -20.21 -1.36
N GLU A 112 9.34 -20.79 -2.04
CA GLU A 112 10.60 -21.22 -1.41
C GLU A 112 11.32 -20.07 -0.74
N PHE A 113 11.40 -18.91 -1.41
CA PHE A 113 12.02 -17.71 -0.85
C PHE A 113 11.30 -17.22 0.41
N LEU A 114 9.97 -17.18 0.39
CA LEU A 114 9.17 -16.71 1.52
C LEU A 114 9.04 -17.76 2.65
N ASP A 115 9.26 -19.04 2.38
CA ASP A 115 9.34 -20.08 3.41
C ASP A 115 10.73 -20.13 4.08
N ALA A 116 11.77 -19.59 3.44
CA ALA A 116 13.15 -19.65 3.93
C ALA A 116 13.40 -18.76 5.15
N ASP A 117 12.79 -17.57 5.18
CA ASP A 117 13.00 -16.57 6.23
C ASP A 117 11.67 -16.08 6.81
N ASP A 118 11.59 -15.97 8.13
CA ASP A 118 10.44 -15.37 8.84
C ASP A 118 10.59 -13.83 8.88
N ALA A 119 10.50 -13.20 7.70
CA ALA A 119 10.83 -11.79 7.48
C ALA A 119 9.71 -10.98 6.84
N ASP A 120 9.70 -9.68 7.11
CA ASP A 120 8.91 -8.69 6.38
C ASP A 120 9.81 -7.98 5.35
N TYR A 121 9.35 -7.92 4.10
CA TYR A 121 10.08 -7.31 2.99
C TYR A 121 9.45 -5.96 2.65
N ILE A 122 10.08 -4.89 3.12
CA ILE A 122 9.65 -3.52 2.90
C ILE A 122 10.86 -2.59 2.99
N GLU A 123 10.98 -1.66 2.05
CA GLU A 123 11.97 -0.59 2.18
C GLU A 123 11.65 0.26 3.41
N SER A 124 12.61 0.43 4.31
CA SER A 124 12.41 1.15 5.57
C SER A 124 13.64 1.97 5.92
N PHE A 125 13.69 3.18 5.38
CA PHE A 125 14.75 4.15 5.64
C PHE A 125 14.27 5.22 6.62
N ASP A 126 15.17 5.74 7.45
CA ASP A 126 14.83 6.89 8.31
C ASP A 126 14.42 8.08 7.44
N TYR A 127 13.25 8.66 7.72
CA TYR A 127 12.68 9.72 6.88
C TYR A 127 13.58 10.97 6.80
N PHE A 128 14.24 11.32 7.90
CA PHE A 128 15.01 12.56 8.02
C PHE A 128 16.48 12.36 7.68
N GLU A 129 17.07 11.22 8.04
CA GLU A 129 18.51 11.02 7.95
C GLU A 129 18.97 10.32 6.66
N SER A 130 18.16 9.44 6.07
CA SER A 130 18.61 8.56 4.97
C SER A 130 18.92 9.25 3.65
N GLY A 131 18.35 10.43 3.41
CA GLY A 131 18.40 11.09 2.11
C GLY A 131 17.74 10.28 0.98
N TRP A 132 16.74 9.43 1.29
CA TRP A 132 15.96 8.69 0.29
C TRP A 132 15.24 9.65 -0.67
N ILE A 133 14.61 10.70 -0.14
CA ILE A 133 14.08 11.81 -0.95
C ILE A 133 15.25 12.66 -1.46
N LYS A 134 15.53 12.56 -2.76
CA LYS A 134 16.62 13.32 -3.41
C LYS A 134 16.22 14.74 -3.80
N THR A 135 14.95 14.97 -4.13
CA THR A 135 14.46 16.25 -4.67
C THR A 135 13.04 16.55 -4.20
N GLY A 136 12.67 17.84 -4.22
CA GLY A 136 11.34 18.32 -3.86
C GLY A 136 11.08 18.38 -2.36
N PHE A 137 9.79 18.38 -1.97
CA PHE A 137 9.40 18.43 -0.56
C PHE A 137 9.88 17.19 0.20
N LYS A 138 10.42 17.41 1.40
CA LYS A 138 10.83 16.38 2.34
C LYS A 138 10.05 16.52 3.64
N GLU A 139 10.46 17.45 4.50
CA GLU A 139 9.77 17.72 5.75
C GLU A 139 8.36 18.28 5.48
N GLU A 140 8.21 19.07 4.43
CA GLU A 140 6.96 19.70 4.03
C GLU A 140 5.86 18.69 3.72
N ARG A 141 6.20 17.45 3.33
CA ARG A 141 5.21 16.38 3.14
C ARG A 141 4.48 16.03 4.44
N LEU A 142 5.19 16.15 5.57
CA LEU A 142 4.73 15.75 6.90
C LEU A 142 4.12 16.93 7.67
N ILE A 143 4.81 18.08 7.70
CA ILE A 143 4.44 19.21 8.59
C ILE A 143 3.33 20.11 8.03
N TYR A 144 3.10 20.09 6.71
CA TYR A 144 1.99 20.80 6.08
C TYR A 144 0.86 19.85 5.70
N ARG A 145 -0.36 20.39 5.59
CA ARG A 145 -1.55 19.64 5.21
C ARG A 145 -1.79 19.79 3.71
N HIS A 146 -1.81 18.67 3.01
CA HIS A 146 -1.96 18.60 1.55
C HIS A 146 -3.37 18.15 1.17
N PHE A 147 -4.30 19.10 1.13
CA PHE A 147 -5.72 18.83 0.87
C PHE A 147 -6.09 18.72 -0.61
N PHE A 148 -5.24 19.24 -1.49
CA PHE A 148 -5.46 19.26 -2.93
C PHE A 148 -4.50 18.28 -3.59
N ASN A 149 -4.92 17.67 -4.69
CA ASN A 149 -4.04 16.80 -5.46
C ASN A 149 -3.05 17.62 -6.29
N GLU A 150 -1.75 17.34 -6.20
CA GLU A 150 -0.72 18.05 -6.95
C GLU A 150 -0.91 17.91 -8.48
N ARG A 151 -1.23 16.71 -8.97
CA ARG A 151 -1.35 16.44 -10.41
C ARG A 151 -2.60 17.03 -11.05
N THR A 152 -3.73 17.05 -10.35
CA THR A 152 -5.02 17.50 -10.92
C THR A 152 -5.41 18.93 -10.54
N ARG A 153 -4.92 19.44 -9.40
CA ARG A 153 -5.24 20.78 -8.88
C ARG A 153 -3.98 21.52 -8.45
N LYS A 154 -2.97 21.51 -9.33
CA LYS A 154 -1.63 22.06 -9.09
C LYS A 154 -1.64 23.46 -8.48
N TRP A 155 -2.40 24.39 -9.06
CA TRP A 155 -2.49 25.76 -8.54
C TRP A 155 -2.97 25.84 -7.08
N LEU A 156 -4.03 25.08 -6.74
CA LEU A 156 -4.55 25.04 -5.37
C LEU A 156 -3.57 24.36 -4.40
N PHE A 157 -2.88 23.31 -4.85
CA PHE A 157 -1.86 22.63 -4.05
C PHE A 157 -0.77 23.61 -3.59
N TYR A 158 -0.11 24.29 -4.54
CA TYR A 158 0.98 25.22 -4.20
C TYR A 158 0.47 26.46 -3.47
N ARG A 159 -0.70 27.00 -3.81
CA ARG A 159 -1.27 28.15 -3.07
C ARG A 159 -1.63 27.80 -1.62
N SER A 160 -2.18 26.61 -1.38
CA SER A 160 -2.47 26.12 -0.03
C SER A 160 -1.19 25.91 0.78
N PHE A 161 -0.12 25.41 0.15
CA PHE A 161 1.18 25.28 0.79
C PHE A 161 1.77 26.65 1.16
N GLU A 162 1.83 27.58 0.21
CA GLU A 162 2.36 28.92 0.43
C GLU A 162 1.61 29.69 1.52
N LEU A 163 0.28 29.56 1.56
CA LEU A 163 -0.54 30.16 2.62
C LEU A 163 -0.21 29.57 3.99
N GLN A 164 -0.09 28.24 4.11
CA GLN A 164 0.30 27.60 5.36
C GLN A 164 1.70 28.03 5.80
N ARG A 165 2.64 28.16 4.86
CA ARG A 165 4.01 28.64 5.13
C ARG A 165 4.01 30.09 5.62
N TRP A 166 3.27 30.98 4.95
CA TRP A 166 3.17 32.39 5.33
C TRP A 166 2.52 32.58 6.71
N LEU A 167 1.51 31.77 7.04
CA LEU A 167 0.81 31.80 8.32
C LEU A 167 1.48 30.96 9.43
N GLY A 168 2.55 30.22 9.14
CA GLY A 168 3.19 29.32 10.10
C GLY A 168 2.31 28.13 10.55
N LEU A 169 1.35 27.69 9.72
CA LEU A 169 0.37 26.64 10.04
C LEU A 169 0.94 25.23 9.89
N THR A 170 2.00 24.91 10.63
CA THR A 170 2.59 23.58 10.67
C THR A 170 1.78 22.63 11.57
N ARG A 171 2.18 21.37 11.65
CA ARG A 171 1.69 20.38 12.62
C ARG A 171 2.84 19.55 13.14
N ALA A 172 2.71 19.07 14.37
CA ALA A 172 3.64 18.10 14.92
C ALA A 172 3.45 16.73 14.26
N VAL A 173 4.55 16.05 14.00
CA VAL A 173 4.59 14.62 13.71
C VAL A 173 4.32 13.85 15.02
N PRO A 174 3.59 12.72 15.01
CA PRO A 174 3.40 11.91 16.21
C PRO A 174 4.74 11.53 16.85
N ALA A 175 4.99 11.99 18.08
CA ALA A 175 6.30 11.93 18.73
C ALA A 175 6.74 10.50 19.12
N ASP A 176 5.78 9.59 19.24
CA ASP A 176 6.00 8.18 19.57
C ASP A 176 6.33 7.31 18.35
N LEU A 177 6.24 7.88 17.14
CA LEU A 177 6.50 7.18 15.89
C LEU A 177 7.82 7.65 15.28
N GLN A 178 8.73 6.71 15.02
CA GLN A 178 9.85 6.96 14.12
C GLN A 178 9.33 6.96 12.68
N MET A 179 9.34 8.13 12.03
CA MET A 179 8.92 8.23 10.63
C MET A 179 9.92 7.51 9.74
N MET A 180 9.40 6.61 8.92
CA MET A 180 10.16 5.88 7.92
C MET A 180 9.65 6.19 6.51
N ILE A 181 10.48 5.91 5.51
CA ILE A 181 10.15 6.07 4.10
C ILE A 181 10.73 4.93 3.27
N GLY A 182 10.10 4.65 2.14
CA GLY A 182 10.57 3.71 1.14
C GLY A 182 9.60 3.58 -0.03
N SER A 183 9.85 2.60 -0.90
CA SER A 183 8.93 2.20 -1.96
C SER A 183 7.53 1.83 -1.44
N GLN A 184 6.48 2.16 -2.20
CA GLN A 184 5.10 1.74 -1.96
C GLN A 184 4.95 0.19 -1.96
N TRP A 185 5.84 -0.52 -2.65
CA TRP A 185 5.74 -1.97 -2.85
C TRP A 185 6.41 -2.74 -1.70
N TRP A 186 5.71 -3.75 -1.17
CA TRP A 186 6.16 -4.57 -0.05
C TRP A 186 5.52 -5.97 -0.09
N CYS A 187 6.15 -6.91 0.60
CA CYS A 187 5.59 -8.22 0.94
C CYS A 187 5.69 -8.42 2.46
N LEU A 188 4.56 -8.45 3.14
CA LEU A 188 4.48 -8.50 4.60
C LEU A 188 3.83 -9.79 5.07
N ARG A 189 4.26 -10.28 6.23
CA ARG A 189 3.67 -11.45 6.88
C ARG A 189 2.27 -11.13 7.39
N ARG A 190 1.43 -12.16 7.45
CA ARG A 190 0.05 -12.07 7.97
C ARG A 190 0.01 -11.38 9.33
N ARG A 191 0.88 -11.78 10.26
CA ARG A 191 0.93 -11.22 11.62
C ARG A 191 1.16 -9.71 11.61
N THR A 192 2.10 -9.25 10.79
CA THR A 192 2.41 -7.82 10.62
C THR A 192 1.22 -7.07 10.04
N ILE A 193 0.54 -7.65 9.04
CA ILE A 193 -0.68 -7.08 8.46
C ILE A 193 -1.83 -6.99 9.48
N GLU A 194 -2.04 -8.03 10.29
CA GLU A 194 -3.05 -8.04 11.35
C GLU A 194 -2.77 -6.96 12.40
N TRP A 195 -1.51 -6.77 12.79
CA TRP A 195 -1.10 -5.68 13.67
C TRP A 195 -1.33 -4.30 13.07
N ILE A 196 -1.02 -4.11 11.78
CA ILE A 196 -1.28 -2.84 11.10
C ILE A 196 -2.79 -2.54 11.11
N VAL A 197 -3.64 -3.51 10.77
CA VAL A 197 -5.10 -3.35 10.78
C VAL A 197 -5.60 -3.03 12.19
N ALA A 198 -5.12 -3.73 13.22
CA ALA A 198 -5.46 -3.42 14.62
C ALA A 198 -5.05 -1.98 15.00
N PHE A 199 -3.82 -1.59 14.68
CA PHE A 199 -3.29 -0.25 14.93
C PHE A 199 -4.15 0.85 14.30
N THR A 200 -4.68 0.64 13.08
CA THR A 200 -5.55 1.64 12.43
C THR A 200 -6.82 1.95 13.22
N ARG A 201 -7.28 1.03 14.07
CA ARG A 201 -8.44 1.18 14.95
C ARG A 201 -8.06 1.80 16.28
N GLU A 202 -6.90 1.45 16.81
CA GLU A 202 -6.38 1.93 18.09
C GLU A 202 -5.85 3.37 18.03
N ARG A 203 -5.31 3.78 16.88
CA ARG A 203 -4.63 5.09 16.69
C ARG A 203 -5.29 5.96 15.63
N PRO A 204 -6.54 6.41 15.84
CA PRO A 204 -7.25 7.28 14.89
C PRO A 204 -6.57 8.64 14.70
N ASP A 205 -5.76 9.09 15.66
CA ASP A 205 -4.90 10.27 15.56
C ASP A 205 -3.86 10.12 14.45
N VAL A 206 -3.19 8.97 14.37
CA VAL A 206 -2.20 8.66 13.32
C VAL A 206 -2.87 8.58 11.95
N MET A 207 -4.06 7.95 11.89
CA MET A 207 -4.86 7.92 10.66
C MET A 207 -5.24 9.34 10.19
N ARG A 208 -5.58 10.23 11.12
CA ARG A 208 -5.87 11.65 10.81
C ARG A 208 -4.63 12.39 10.32
N PHE A 209 -3.46 12.08 10.88
CA PHE A 209 -2.19 12.64 10.42
C PHE A 209 -1.92 12.25 8.96
N PHE A 210 -1.90 10.97 8.63
CA PHE A 210 -1.58 10.53 7.26
C PHE A 210 -2.64 10.90 6.22
N ARG A 211 -3.90 11.14 6.62
CA ARG A 211 -4.97 11.59 5.72
C ARG A 211 -4.68 12.88 4.95
N SER A 212 -3.81 13.74 5.48
CA SER A 212 -3.38 14.97 4.82
C SER A 212 -1.87 15.08 4.64
N THR A 213 -1.16 13.96 4.75
CA THR A 213 0.26 13.83 4.37
C THR A 213 0.35 13.67 2.87
N TRP A 214 1.37 14.26 2.22
CA TRP A 214 1.60 14.06 0.80
C TRP A 214 2.45 12.81 0.54
N ILE A 215 2.02 11.99 -0.42
CA ILE A 215 2.62 10.68 -0.76
C ILE A 215 2.72 9.79 0.50
N PRO A 216 1.60 9.57 1.23
CA PRO A 216 1.61 8.77 2.43
C PRO A 216 1.84 7.28 2.14
N ASP A 217 1.61 6.84 0.90
CA ASP A 217 1.84 5.47 0.41
C ASP A 217 3.31 5.03 0.47
N GLU A 218 4.26 5.96 0.52
CA GLU A 218 5.70 5.72 0.67
C GLU A 218 6.19 5.83 2.13
N THR A 219 5.33 6.18 3.09
CA THR A 219 5.74 6.40 4.49
C THR A 219 4.86 5.70 5.53
N PHE A 220 3.57 5.51 5.25
CA PHE A 220 2.60 4.96 6.21
C PHE A 220 2.97 3.55 6.65
N PHE A 221 3.07 2.62 5.70
CA PHE A 221 3.34 1.21 6.00
C PHE A 221 4.75 1.03 6.59
N GLN A 222 5.73 1.78 6.09
CA GLN A 222 7.12 1.76 6.54
C GLN A 222 7.21 2.18 8.01
N THR A 223 6.54 3.27 8.37
CA THR A 223 6.48 3.79 9.74
C THR A 223 5.80 2.80 10.68
N LEU A 224 4.68 2.21 10.25
CA LEU A 224 3.90 1.28 11.07
C LEU A 224 4.64 -0.04 11.26
N VAL A 225 5.25 -0.61 10.23
CA VAL A 225 6.07 -1.81 10.35
C VAL A 225 7.21 -1.55 11.33
N ARG A 226 7.92 -0.43 11.21
CA ARG A 226 9.00 -0.05 12.13
C ARG A 226 8.52 0.10 13.59
N HIS A 227 7.32 0.61 13.80
CA HIS A 227 6.75 0.81 15.13
C HIS A 227 6.24 -0.49 15.76
N LEU A 228 5.66 -1.38 14.96
CA LEU A 228 4.95 -2.58 15.45
C LEU A 228 5.82 -3.83 15.48
N VAL A 229 6.81 -3.94 14.59
CA VAL A 229 7.65 -5.14 14.47
C VAL A 229 8.92 -4.97 15.33
N PRO A 230 9.22 -5.91 16.25
CA PRO A 230 10.43 -5.87 17.05
C PRO A 230 11.71 -5.80 16.21
N LEU A 231 12.70 -5.02 16.66
CA LEU A 231 14.01 -4.83 16.04
C LEU A 231 14.92 -6.06 16.21
N THR A 232 14.50 -7.20 15.69
CA THR A 232 15.32 -8.40 15.47
C THR A 232 15.48 -8.62 13.96
N PRO A 233 16.54 -9.29 13.47
CA PRO A 233 17.06 -9.06 12.12
C PRO A 233 16.20 -9.74 11.05
N ALA A 234 15.10 -9.12 10.65
CA ALA A 234 14.26 -9.61 9.55
C ALA A 234 13.39 -8.51 8.93
N VAL A 235 13.86 -7.26 8.91
CA VAL A 235 13.39 -6.25 7.94
C VAL A 235 14.46 -6.19 6.86
N LEU A 236 14.28 -6.99 5.82
CA LEU A 236 15.19 -6.99 4.67
C LEU A 236 14.84 -5.79 3.78
N LEU A 237 15.82 -4.90 3.65
CA LEU A 237 15.74 -3.56 3.08
C LEU A 237 15.54 -3.49 1.56
N LEU A 238 15.30 -4.61 0.88
CA LEU A 238 15.10 -4.65 -0.56
C LEU A 238 14.11 -5.76 -0.88
N VAL A 239 13.16 -5.50 -1.78
CA VAL A 239 12.26 -6.52 -2.36
C VAL A 239 13.00 -7.13 -3.56
N PRO A 240 13.60 -8.34 -3.48
CA PRO A 240 14.26 -8.96 -4.62
C PRO A 240 13.26 -9.58 -5.63
N LEU A 241 11.96 -9.32 -5.47
CA LEU A 241 10.88 -9.97 -6.21
C LEU A 241 10.28 -9.10 -7.32
N THR A 242 10.92 -7.98 -7.68
CA THR A 242 10.55 -7.09 -8.79
C THR A 242 11.71 -6.80 -9.71
#